data_AF-A0AAW3ZNA1-F1
#
_entry.id   AF-A0AAW3ZNA1-F1
#
_cell.length_a   1.000
_cell.length_b   1.000
_cell.length_c   1.000
_cell.angle_alpha   90.00
_cell.angle_beta   90.00
_cell.angle_gamma   90.00
#
_symmetry.space_group_name_H-M   'P 1'
#
loop_
_entity.id
_entity.type
_entity.pdbx_description
1 polymer ?
#
loop_
_entity_poly.entity_id
_entity_poly.type
_entity_poly.pdbx_seq_one_letter_code
_entity_poly.pdbx_strand_id
1 'polypeptide(L)'
;MSSSFDVVRSARSVLAAMALAALAAGCAAPAGVRPQSVPECDYKALKSATRADGPAIVATAYNSISNVPLNAISMGDQGIYNSIIVQTIASERTATGTVRTMARFMNCTDQPLQFRMRTSFLRGPADSAVPSEAVSAWKTVFFQPRALSVYEELSLSKDVDYFLIEVGR
;
A
#
# COMPACT_ATOMS: atom_id res chain seq x y z
N MET A 1 -70.75 22.82 -42.99
CA MET A 1 -69.46 22.35 -43.54
C MET A 1 -68.42 23.42 -43.21
N SER A 2 -67.23 23.19 -42.66
CA SER A 2 -66.63 22.21 -41.75
C SER A 2 -65.31 22.86 -41.37
N SER A 3 -65.00 22.94 -40.07
CA SER A 3 -63.80 23.56 -39.48
C SER A 3 -62.49 22.93 -39.94
N SER A 4 -61.42 23.71 -40.13
CA SER A 4 -60.06 23.19 -40.31
C SER A 4 -58.97 24.26 -40.09
N PHE A 5 -58.78 24.86 -38.91
CA PHE A 5 -57.56 25.66 -38.64
C PHE A 5 -57.18 25.78 -37.14
N ASP A 6 -57.24 24.69 -36.36
CA ASP A 6 -56.81 24.70 -34.93
C ASP A 6 -55.59 23.81 -34.60
N VAL A 7 -54.89 23.27 -35.60
CA VAL A 7 -53.84 22.25 -35.35
C VAL A 7 -52.44 22.85 -35.09
N VAL A 8 -52.17 24.10 -35.49
CA VAL A 8 -50.78 24.62 -35.54
C VAL A 8 -50.30 25.21 -34.20
N ARG A 9 -51.20 25.55 -33.27
CA ARG A 9 -50.83 26.26 -32.03
C ARG A 9 -50.33 25.35 -30.90
N SER A 10 -50.53 24.04 -31.01
CA SER A 10 -50.27 23.07 -29.92
C SER A 10 -48.85 22.46 -29.95
N ALA A 11 -48.10 22.60 -31.05
CA ALA A 11 -46.81 21.93 -31.21
C ALA A 11 -45.62 22.66 -30.54
N ARG A 12 -45.72 23.98 -30.29
CA ARG A 12 -44.62 24.76 -29.72
C ARG A 12 -44.45 24.59 -28.20
N SER A 13 -45.51 24.22 -27.50
CA SER A 13 -45.50 24.10 -26.03
C SER A 13 -44.93 22.77 -25.53
N VAL A 14 -44.92 21.73 -26.37
CA VAL A 14 -44.45 20.38 -25.99
C VAL A 14 -42.91 20.27 -26.08
N LEU A 15 -42.29 20.96 -27.03
CA LEU A 15 -40.83 20.93 -27.21
C LEU A 15 -40.06 21.69 -26.11
N ALA A 16 -40.64 22.75 -25.54
CA ALA A 16 -40.01 23.50 -24.45
C ALA A 16 -39.99 22.73 -23.13
N ALA A 17 -40.97 21.85 -22.88
CA ALA A 17 -41.04 21.04 -21.66
C ALA A 17 -40.03 19.88 -21.64
N MET A 18 -39.71 19.30 -22.81
CA MET A 18 -38.72 18.21 -22.89
C MET A 18 -37.27 18.69 -22.76
N ALA A 19 -36.97 19.93 -23.19
CA ALA A 19 -35.62 20.49 -23.06
C ALA A 19 -35.23 20.77 -21.59
N LEU A 20 -36.20 21.12 -20.72
CA LEU A 20 -35.94 21.40 -19.31
C LEU A 20 -35.74 20.12 -18.46
N ALA A 21 -36.33 19.00 -18.87
CA ALA A 21 -36.16 17.71 -18.18
C ALA A 21 -34.79 17.06 -18.43
N ALA A 22 -34.17 17.31 -19.59
CA ALA A 22 -32.86 16.76 -19.94
C ALA A 22 -31.70 17.42 -19.16
N LEU A 23 -31.85 18.68 -18.74
CA LEU A 23 -30.84 19.41 -17.97
C LEU A 23 -30.82 19.03 -16.48
N ALA A 24 -31.90 18.45 -15.94
CA ALA A 24 -31.98 18.02 -14.54
C ALA A 24 -31.36 16.64 -14.27
N ALA A 25 -31.14 15.82 -15.30
CA ALA A 25 -30.59 14.47 -15.16
C ALA A 25 -29.05 14.43 -15.11
N GLY A 26 -28.36 15.54 -15.40
CA GLY A 26 -26.89 15.60 -15.51
C GLY A 26 -26.14 15.81 -14.18
N CYS A 27 -26.83 16.12 -13.08
CA CYS A 27 -26.20 16.39 -11.77
C CYS A 27 -26.38 15.27 -10.75
N ALA A 28 -26.96 14.13 -11.13
CA ALA A 28 -26.94 12.95 -10.29
C ALA A 28 -25.50 12.37 -10.29
N ALA A 29 -24.69 12.80 -9.32
CA ALA A 29 -23.45 12.11 -9.00
C ALA A 29 -23.75 10.61 -8.89
N PRO A 30 -22.95 9.72 -9.50
CA PRO A 30 -23.23 8.29 -9.49
C PRO A 30 -23.43 7.81 -8.05
N ALA A 31 -24.65 7.38 -7.76
CA ALA A 31 -25.04 6.80 -6.47
C ALA A 31 -24.23 5.51 -6.28
N GLY A 32 -23.04 5.63 -5.72
CA GLY A 32 -22.09 4.52 -5.61
C GLY A 32 -20.64 4.91 -5.39
N VAL A 33 -20.24 6.14 -5.71
CA VAL A 33 -18.88 6.63 -5.39
C VAL A 33 -18.86 7.09 -3.93
N ARG A 34 -18.73 6.15 -3.00
CA ARG A 34 -18.36 6.49 -1.62
C ARG A 34 -16.92 7.04 -1.65
N PRO A 35 -16.64 8.18 -1.00
CA PRO A 35 -15.27 8.62 -0.81
C PRO A 35 -14.47 7.45 -0.23
N GLN A 36 -13.32 7.14 -0.83
CA GLN A 36 -12.38 6.19 -0.24
C GLN A 36 -12.07 6.72 1.17
N SER A 37 -12.47 5.99 2.20
CA SER A 37 -12.17 6.38 3.58
C SER A 37 -10.68 6.59 3.71
N VAL A 38 -10.26 7.69 4.32
CA VAL A 38 -8.84 7.93 4.62
C VAL A 38 -8.32 6.69 5.35
N PRO A 39 -7.22 6.06 4.91
CA PRO A 39 -6.73 4.87 5.57
C PRO A 39 -6.33 5.23 7.00
N GLU A 40 -7.07 4.70 7.97
CA GLU A 40 -6.72 4.83 9.39
C GLU A 40 -5.71 3.75 9.78
N CYS A 41 -4.68 4.17 10.51
CA CYS A 41 -3.71 3.25 11.06
C CYS A 41 -4.22 2.62 12.35
N ASP A 42 -5.03 1.57 12.21
CA ASP A 42 -5.48 0.76 13.35
C ASP A 42 -4.44 -0.34 13.67
N TYR A 43 -3.51 -0.02 14.56
CA TYR A 43 -2.52 -0.96 15.06
C TYR A 43 -3.12 -2.12 15.85
N LYS A 44 -4.32 -1.95 16.44
CA LYS A 44 -5.00 -3.00 17.21
C LYS A 44 -5.61 -4.03 16.27
N ALA A 45 -6.28 -3.58 15.21
CA ALA A 45 -6.76 -4.44 14.13
C ALA A 45 -5.59 -5.16 13.46
N LEU A 46 -4.49 -4.46 13.18
CA LEU A 46 -3.29 -5.06 12.60
C LEU A 46 -2.76 -6.21 13.48
N LYS A 47 -2.58 -5.97 14.78
CA LYS A 47 -2.10 -6.99 15.73
C LYS A 47 -3.03 -8.20 15.81
N SER A 48 -4.35 -8.00 15.66
CA SER A 48 -5.32 -9.10 15.64
C SER A 48 -5.36 -9.87 14.31
N ALA A 49 -4.92 -9.25 13.22
CA ALA A 49 -4.92 -9.82 11.87
C ALA A 49 -3.57 -10.44 11.48
N THR A 50 -2.50 -10.21 12.26
CA THR A 50 -1.18 -10.80 12.04
C THR A 50 -1.28 -12.32 12.12
N ARG A 51 -1.13 -12.98 10.96
CA ARG A 51 -1.01 -14.44 10.87
C ARG A 51 0.36 -14.87 11.40
N ALA A 52 0.39 -15.98 12.15
CA ALA A 52 1.62 -16.64 12.57
C ALA A 52 2.38 -17.28 11.38
N ASP A 53 1.69 -17.48 10.25
CA ASP A 53 2.18 -18.24 9.11
C ASP A 53 2.33 -17.30 7.88
N GLY A 54 3.57 -16.99 7.48
CA GLY A 54 3.92 -16.14 6.33
C GLY A 54 5.11 -15.19 6.60
N PRO A 55 5.54 -14.37 5.61
CA PRO A 55 6.50 -13.29 5.83
C PRO A 55 5.98 -12.41 6.98
N ALA A 56 6.73 -12.39 8.07
CA ALA A 56 6.21 -11.85 9.32
C ALA A 56 6.47 -10.34 9.40
N ILE A 57 5.44 -9.58 9.79
CA ILE A 57 5.58 -8.20 10.26
C ILE A 57 5.83 -8.29 11.76
N VAL A 58 7.10 -8.29 12.14
CA VAL A 58 7.50 -8.65 13.51
C VAL A 58 8.29 -7.50 14.05
N ALA A 59 7.61 -6.70 14.86
CA ALA A 59 8.31 -5.92 15.86
C ALA A 59 8.77 -6.91 16.92
N THR A 60 10.01 -7.38 16.80
CA THR A 60 10.72 -7.91 17.97
C THR A 60 10.62 -6.84 19.05
N ALA A 61 10.10 -7.20 20.23
CA ALA A 61 9.95 -6.24 21.31
C ALA A 61 11.29 -5.54 21.56
N TYR A 62 11.29 -4.20 21.60
CA TYR A 62 12.46 -3.43 21.98
C TYR A 62 13.03 -4.00 23.30
N ASN A 63 14.34 -4.28 23.33
CA ASN A 63 15.07 -4.93 24.43
C ASN A 63 14.87 -6.45 24.61
N SER A 64 14.39 -7.17 23.60
CA SER A 64 14.38 -8.65 23.59
C SER A 64 15.53 -9.21 22.74
N ILE A 65 16.34 -10.11 23.31
CA ILE A 65 17.33 -10.92 22.57
C ILE A 65 16.61 -12.13 21.94
N SER A 66 15.52 -11.87 21.22
CA SER A 66 14.82 -12.90 20.47
C SER A 66 15.37 -12.95 19.05
N ASN A 67 15.43 -14.14 18.47
CA ASN A 67 15.89 -14.33 17.10
C ASN A 67 15.09 -13.44 16.14
N VAL A 68 15.79 -12.68 15.29
CA VAL A 68 15.14 -11.90 14.24
C VAL A 68 14.60 -12.89 13.21
N PRO A 69 13.28 -12.92 12.99
CA PRO A 69 12.67 -13.84 12.06
C PRO A 69 13.09 -13.52 10.62
N LEU A 70 13.24 -14.56 9.81
CA LEU A 70 13.57 -14.44 8.40
C LEU A 70 12.32 -14.05 7.59
N ASN A 71 12.53 -13.46 6.40
CA ASN A 71 11.48 -12.90 5.54
C ASN A 71 10.65 -11.83 6.26
N ALA A 72 11.33 -10.94 6.97
CA ALA A 72 10.72 -9.96 7.84
C ALA A 72 11.29 -8.55 7.64
N ILE A 73 10.61 -7.59 8.28
CA ILE A 73 11.10 -6.23 8.47
C ILE A 73 11.50 -6.05 9.93
N SER A 74 12.73 -5.58 10.16
CA SER A 74 13.21 -5.12 11.45
C SER A 74 13.20 -3.59 11.51
N MET A 75 12.62 -3.04 12.57
CA MET A 75 12.59 -1.59 12.82
C MET A 75 13.54 -1.25 13.96
N GLY A 76 14.47 -0.34 13.71
CA GLY A 76 15.53 0.01 14.67
C GLY A 76 15.11 0.96 15.80
N ASP A 77 13.92 1.56 15.75
CA ASP A 77 13.50 2.61 16.70
C ASP A 77 11.98 2.67 16.92
N GLN A 78 11.57 2.83 18.19
CA GLN A 78 10.16 2.80 18.60
C GLN A 78 9.31 3.89 17.93
N GLY A 79 9.91 5.06 17.67
CA GLY A 79 9.25 6.12 16.94
C GLY A 79 8.95 5.74 15.48
N ILE A 80 9.79 4.92 14.83
CA ILE A 80 9.47 4.38 13.50
C ILE A 80 8.23 3.48 13.59
N TYR A 81 8.22 2.54 14.53
CA TYR A 81 7.11 1.61 14.73
C TYR A 81 5.76 2.31 14.96
N ASN A 82 5.76 3.44 15.67
CA ASN A 82 4.54 4.21 15.93
C ASN A 82 4.12 5.14 14.77
N SER A 83 5.00 5.37 13.80
CA SER A 83 4.78 6.34 12.73
C SER A 83 4.41 5.70 11.39
N ILE A 84 4.73 4.42 11.18
CA ILE A 84 4.42 3.71 9.94
C ILE A 84 3.82 2.33 10.20
N ILE A 85 2.92 1.91 9.32
CA ILE A 85 2.41 0.53 9.26
C ILE A 85 3.00 -0.16 8.03
N VAL A 86 3.47 -1.39 8.21
CA VAL A 86 3.75 -2.30 7.09
C VAL A 86 2.44 -2.90 6.62
N GLN A 87 2.10 -2.71 5.35
CA GLN A 87 0.88 -3.29 4.76
C GLN A 87 1.15 -4.62 4.08
N THR A 88 2.28 -4.76 3.42
CA THR A 88 2.60 -5.94 2.62
C THR A 88 4.10 -6.12 2.58
N ILE A 89 4.54 -7.37 2.72
CA ILE A 89 5.88 -7.82 2.44
C ILE A 89 5.76 -8.91 1.40
N ALA A 90 6.51 -8.79 0.31
CA ALA A 90 6.51 -9.76 -0.76
C ALA A 90 7.93 -10.00 -1.26
N SER A 91 8.14 -11.21 -1.80
CA SER A 91 9.34 -11.54 -2.53
C SER A 91 8.97 -12.43 -3.71
N GLU A 92 9.65 -12.23 -4.84
CA GLU A 92 9.48 -13.04 -6.03
C GLU A 92 10.83 -13.39 -6.63
N ARG A 93 10.94 -14.58 -7.23
CA ARG A 93 12.09 -14.90 -8.07
C ARG A 93 11.88 -14.31 -9.46
N THR A 94 12.88 -13.59 -9.95
CA THR A 94 12.89 -13.01 -11.29
C THR A 94 13.22 -14.07 -12.34
N ALA A 95 13.03 -13.74 -13.62
CA ALA A 95 13.40 -14.61 -14.74
C ALA A 95 14.91 -14.98 -14.75
N THR A 96 15.77 -14.14 -14.18
CA THR A 96 17.21 -14.40 -14.09
C THR A 96 17.60 -15.26 -12.88
N GLY A 97 16.64 -15.61 -12.02
CA GLY A 97 16.82 -16.43 -10.82
C GLY A 97 17.22 -15.66 -9.57
N THR A 98 17.34 -14.33 -9.66
CA THR A 98 17.54 -13.44 -8.50
C THR A 98 16.22 -13.23 -7.76
N VAL A 99 16.26 -12.69 -6.55
CA VAL A 99 15.09 -12.42 -5.73
C VAL A 99 14.84 -10.92 -5.67
N ARG A 100 13.64 -10.50 -6.07
CA ARG A 100 13.13 -9.15 -5.79
C ARG A 100 12.36 -9.21 -4.47
N THR A 101 12.63 -8.27 -3.58
CA THR A 101 11.89 -8.07 -2.33
C THR A 101 11.22 -6.71 -2.36
N MET A 102 9.99 -6.65 -1.86
CA MET A 102 9.19 -5.43 -1.81
C MET A 102 8.51 -5.32 -0.45
N ALA A 103 8.53 -4.13 0.12
CA ALA A 103 7.72 -3.78 1.28
C ALA A 103 6.89 -2.53 0.99
N ARG A 104 5.59 -2.61 1.27
CA ARG A 104 4.67 -1.47 1.21
C ARG A 104 4.38 -0.98 2.63
N PHE A 105 4.51 0.31 2.80
CA PHE A 105 4.31 0.99 4.06
C PHE A 105 3.25 2.08 3.92
N MET A 106 2.62 2.43 5.04
CA MET A 106 1.71 3.56 5.18
C MET A 106 2.29 4.54 6.21
N ASN A 107 2.39 5.82 5.87
CA ASN A 107 2.63 6.87 6.85
C ASN A 107 1.37 7.11 7.67
N CYS A 108 1.45 6.91 8.97
CA CYS A 108 0.33 7.07 9.89
C CYS A 108 0.25 8.47 10.52
N THR A 109 1.11 9.38 10.10
CA THR A 109 1.23 10.73 10.63
C THR A 109 0.75 11.77 9.62
N ASP A 110 0.53 12.99 10.14
CA ASP A 110 0.18 14.17 9.36
C ASP A 110 1.41 14.92 8.82
N GLN A 111 2.61 14.38 9.04
CA GLN A 111 3.87 15.02 8.66
C GLN A 111 4.64 14.13 7.67
N PRO A 112 5.45 14.71 6.77
CA PRO A 112 6.33 13.93 5.94
C PRO A 112 7.38 13.24 6.83
N LEU A 113 7.66 11.97 6.54
CA LEU A 113 8.70 11.21 7.22
C LEU A 113 9.79 10.83 6.23
N GLN A 114 10.99 10.63 6.76
CA GLN A 114 12.14 10.15 6.01
C GLN A 114 12.77 9.02 6.80
N PHE A 115 12.89 7.86 6.17
CA PHE A 115 13.57 6.71 6.75
C PHE A 115 14.60 6.16 5.77
N ARG A 116 15.58 5.44 6.30
CA ARG A 116 16.56 4.69 5.54
C ARG A 116 16.23 3.22 5.62
N MET A 117 16.36 2.53 4.50
CA MET A 117 16.09 1.11 4.41
C MET A 117 17.21 0.38 3.69
N ARG A 118 17.50 -0.85 4.09
CA ARG A 118 18.42 -1.75 3.40
C ARG A 118 17.94 -3.20 3.51
N THR A 119 18.46 -4.06 2.66
CA THR A 119 18.12 -5.49 2.66
C THR A 119 19.37 -6.34 2.83
N SER A 120 19.27 -7.34 3.71
CA SER A 120 20.19 -8.47 3.78
C SER A 120 19.53 -9.68 3.11
N PHE A 121 20.18 -10.24 2.09
CA PHE A 121 19.75 -11.50 1.47
C PHE A 121 20.53 -12.67 2.05
N LEU A 122 19.84 -13.73 2.44
CA LEU A 122 20.37 -14.81 3.26
C LEU A 122 20.14 -16.17 2.58
N ARG A 123 20.99 -17.15 2.93
CA ARG A 123 20.97 -18.53 2.40
C ARG A 123 21.24 -19.57 3.49
N GLY A 124 20.83 -20.80 3.24
CA GLY A 124 21.05 -21.93 4.14
C GLY A 124 19.87 -22.19 5.08
N PRO A 125 20.04 -22.99 6.15
CA PRO A 125 18.95 -23.29 7.08
C PRO A 125 18.50 -22.05 7.86
N ALA A 126 17.22 -21.96 8.22
CA ALA A 126 16.64 -20.74 8.81
C ALA A 126 17.23 -20.34 10.18
N ASP A 127 17.73 -21.31 10.95
CA ASP A 127 18.35 -21.10 12.27
C ASP A 127 19.82 -20.67 12.21
N SER A 128 20.44 -20.85 11.04
CA SER A 128 21.88 -20.66 10.80
C SER A 128 22.14 -19.92 9.48
N ALA A 129 21.13 -19.16 9.02
CA ALA A 129 21.18 -18.49 7.73
C ALA A 129 22.35 -17.51 7.67
N VAL A 130 23.12 -17.57 6.59
CA VAL A 130 24.29 -16.74 6.36
C VAL A 130 24.03 -15.76 5.21
N PRO A 131 24.78 -14.65 5.12
CA PRO A 131 24.68 -13.76 3.96
C PRO A 131 24.94 -14.51 2.64
N SER A 132 24.00 -14.36 1.70
CA SER A 132 24.17 -14.80 0.30
C SER A 132 25.02 -13.83 -0.51
N GLU A 133 25.07 -12.57 -0.07
CA GLU A 133 25.81 -11.48 -0.68
C GLU A 133 26.06 -10.36 0.35
N ALA A 134 26.77 -9.30 -0.06
CA ALA A 134 26.93 -8.10 0.75
C ALA A 134 25.58 -7.41 0.98
N VAL A 135 25.34 -6.92 2.20
CA VAL A 135 24.13 -6.16 2.53
C VAL A 135 23.98 -4.95 1.60
N SER A 136 22.74 -4.64 1.20
CA SER A 136 22.50 -3.49 0.34
C SER A 136 22.84 -2.17 1.03
N ALA A 137 23.16 -1.15 0.22
CA ALA A 137 23.38 0.20 0.74
C ALA A 137 22.05 0.77 1.28
N TRP A 138 22.16 1.58 2.33
CA TRP A 138 21.00 2.32 2.86
C TRP A 138 20.39 3.25 1.81
N LYS A 139 19.15 3.00 1.42
CA LYS A 139 18.34 3.86 0.55
C LYS A 139 17.39 4.72 1.37
N THR A 140 17.31 6.01 1.06
CA THR A 140 16.33 6.89 1.67
C THR A 140 14.96 6.71 1.00
N VAL A 141 13.93 6.52 1.83
CA VAL A 141 12.53 6.44 1.41
C VAL A 141 11.78 7.62 2.03
N PHE A 142 11.09 8.38 1.19
CA PHE A 142 10.29 9.53 1.60
C PHE A 142 8.82 9.15 1.70
N PHE A 143 8.22 9.49 2.83
CA PHE A 143 6.87 9.13 3.18
C PHE A 143 6.01 10.39 3.21
N GLN A 144 5.09 10.51 2.26
CA GLN A 144 4.12 11.60 2.30
C GLN A 144 3.12 11.40 3.45
N PRO A 145 2.58 12.47 4.06
CA PRO A 145 1.55 12.37 5.09
C PRO A 145 0.38 11.50 4.65
N ARG A 146 -0.08 10.59 5.52
CA ARG A 146 -1.22 9.69 5.26
C ARG A 146 -1.18 8.97 3.91
N ALA A 147 0.01 8.61 3.42
CA ALA A 147 0.19 8.03 2.11
C ALA A 147 0.99 6.72 2.14
N LEU A 148 0.87 5.97 1.05
CA LEU A 148 1.65 4.76 0.82
C LEU A 148 3.04 5.07 0.31
N SER A 149 4.00 4.24 0.68
CA SER A 149 5.36 4.25 0.15
C SER A 149 5.84 2.83 -0.07
N VAL A 150 6.68 2.63 -1.07
CA VAL A 150 7.19 1.32 -1.46
C VAL A 150 8.71 1.35 -1.40
N TYR A 151 9.27 0.33 -0.76
CA TYR A 151 10.69 0.01 -0.82
C TYR A 151 10.87 -1.29 -1.60
N GLU A 152 11.87 -1.31 -2.49
CA GLU A 152 12.22 -2.49 -3.28
C GLU A 152 13.74 -2.67 -3.28
N GLU A 153 14.15 -3.94 -3.23
CA GLU A 153 15.53 -4.36 -3.45
C GLU A 153 15.59 -5.63 -4.29
N LEU A 154 16.62 -5.72 -5.13
CA LEU A 154 16.89 -6.88 -5.98
C LEU A 154 18.22 -7.51 -5.54
N SER A 155 18.22 -8.84 -5.35
CA SER A 155 19.46 -9.56 -5.05
C SER A 155 20.38 -9.62 -6.28
N LEU A 156 21.68 -9.72 -6.03
CA LEU A 156 22.70 -10.00 -7.05
C LEU A 156 22.92 -11.51 -7.19
N SER A 157 22.85 -12.23 -6.07
CA SER A 157 22.95 -13.67 -5.92
C SER A 157 21.64 -14.38 -6.26
N LYS A 158 21.76 -15.63 -6.75
CA LYS A 158 20.62 -16.49 -7.12
C LYS A 158 20.25 -17.49 -6.01
N ASP A 159 21.20 -17.79 -5.13
CA ASP A 159 21.10 -18.73 -4.01
C ASP A 159 20.49 -18.08 -2.75
N VAL A 160 19.56 -17.15 -2.95
CA VAL A 160 18.83 -16.50 -1.86
C VAL A 160 17.66 -17.37 -1.42
N ASP A 161 17.61 -17.70 -0.13
CA ASP A 161 16.50 -18.42 0.50
C ASP A 161 15.61 -17.48 1.31
N TYR A 162 16.20 -16.44 1.92
CA TYR A 162 15.49 -15.51 2.78
C TYR A 162 15.96 -14.07 2.61
N PHE A 163 15.20 -13.13 3.16
CA PHE A 163 15.59 -11.73 3.26
C PHE A 163 15.29 -11.14 4.64
N LEU A 164 15.99 -10.06 4.97
CA LEU A 164 15.69 -9.19 6.10
C LEU A 164 15.77 -7.74 5.63
N ILE A 165 14.67 -7.00 5.78
CA ILE A 165 14.64 -5.56 5.52
C ILE A 165 14.84 -4.83 6.85
N GLU A 166 15.82 -3.93 6.91
CA GLU A 166 16.09 -3.11 8.08
C GLU A 166 15.63 -1.67 7.82
N VAL A 167 14.96 -1.05 8.80
CA VAL A 167 14.50 0.34 8.75
C VAL A 167 15.17 1.15 9.85
N GLY A 168 15.79 2.27 9.47
CA GLY A 168 16.46 3.22 10.34
C GLY A 168 16.15 4.67 10.00
N ARG A 169 16.73 5.61 10.77
CA ARG A 169 16.70 7.05 10.47
C ARG A 169 17.97 7.49 9.75
#